data_AF-A0A285V0X5-F1
#
_entry.id   AF-A0A285V0X5-F1
#
_cell.length_a   1.000
_cell.length_b   1.000
_cell.length_c   1.000
_cell.angle_alpha   90.00
_cell.angle_beta   90.00
_cell.angle_gamma   90.00
#
_symmetry.space_group_name_H-M   'P 1'
#
loop_
_entity.id
_entity.type
_entity.pdbx_description
1 polymer ?
#
loop_
_entity_poly.entity_id
_entity_poly.type
_entity_poly.pdbx_seq_one_letter_code
_entity_poly.pdbx_strand_id
1 'polypeptide(L)'
;MAPVPELAHPDLQPEDERTALLQRLDQYRAIAAAALVDVPWEQASQRLLPATDMTIAGIVRHLAWVEDRWFQGRLLGNKMPSPWDAAGADDPDRSMHLTPGDTSAGIAALYASACERSRSAVDRCDSLGQIAVVPSFGRGPVNLRWILVHMIDETARHAGHLDLLRDCLTPHDAPDRPEIVCICGSARFVDELSTANRDLTFAGAIVLAPGVFVRTKDQEANGLLTDQQMSTLGALHLRKIDLADRVLVVNPGGYIGESTRREITYAHATGKPVSFTDPG
;
A
#
# COMPACT_ATOMS: atom_id res chain seq x y z
N MET A 1 9.87 3.67 22.64
CA MET A 1 9.58 2.54 21.75
C MET A 1 9.88 1.28 22.55
N ALA A 2 8.88 0.45 22.83
CA ALA A 2 9.17 -0.86 23.43
C ALA A 2 10.00 -1.66 22.41
N PRO A 3 11.01 -2.44 22.82
CA PRO A 3 11.74 -3.28 21.89
C PRO A 3 10.75 -4.24 21.24
N VAL A 4 10.74 -4.28 19.90
CA VAL A 4 10.06 -5.35 19.16
C VAL A 4 10.61 -6.66 19.72
N PRO A 5 9.76 -7.59 20.20
CA PRO A 5 10.23 -8.85 20.74
C PRO A 5 11.18 -9.50 19.72
N GLU A 6 12.39 -9.81 20.16
CA GLU A 6 13.37 -10.49 19.31
C GLU A 6 12.74 -11.82 18.89
N LEU A 7 12.40 -11.93 17.59
CA LEU A 7 11.79 -13.13 17.04
C LEU A 7 12.78 -14.26 17.25
N ALA A 8 12.43 -15.22 18.11
CA ALA A 8 13.27 -16.38 18.37
C ALA A 8 13.62 -17.05 17.03
N HIS A 9 14.90 -17.10 16.71
CA HIS A 9 15.35 -17.78 15.51
C HIS A 9 15.06 -19.28 15.65
N PRO A 10 14.50 -19.92 14.60
CA PRO A 10 14.27 -21.36 14.63
C PRO A 10 15.58 -22.12 14.80
N ASP A 11 15.50 -23.35 15.29
CA ASP A 11 16.65 -24.25 15.34
C ASP A 11 17.22 -24.44 13.93
N LEU A 12 18.52 -24.23 13.79
CA LEU A 12 19.24 -24.35 12.53
C LEU A 12 19.50 -25.81 12.15
N GLN A 13 19.34 -26.75 13.09
CA GLN A 13 19.54 -28.19 12.91
C GLN A 13 18.38 -28.99 13.52
N PRO A 14 17.14 -28.81 13.02
CA PRO A 14 15.98 -29.52 13.57
C PRO A 14 16.15 -31.03 13.46
N GLU A 15 15.70 -31.76 14.50
CA GLU A 15 15.86 -33.22 14.62
C GLU A 15 15.14 -33.98 13.49
N ASP A 16 13.99 -33.48 13.04
CA ASP A 16 13.21 -34.10 11.97
C ASP A 16 12.52 -33.09 11.04
N GLU A 17 11.96 -33.62 9.94
CA GLU A 17 11.24 -32.83 8.93
C GLU A 17 10.01 -32.10 9.51
N ARG A 18 9.29 -32.74 10.45
CA ARG A 18 8.08 -32.17 11.05
C ARG A 18 8.43 -30.92 11.86
N THR A 19 9.45 -31.04 12.68
CA THR A 19 10.02 -29.96 13.49
C THR A 19 10.49 -28.82 12.58
N ALA A 20 11.20 -29.14 11.50
CA ALA A 20 11.67 -28.14 10.53
C ALA A 20 10.53 -27.33 9.87
N LEU A 21 9.45 -28.00 9.48
CA LEU A 21 8.28 -27.34 8.87
C LEU A 21 7.52 -26.49 9.88
N LEU A 22 7.29 -27.01 11.09
CA LEU A 22 6.52 -26.32 12.12
C LEU A 22 7.25 -25.07 12.63
N GLN A 23 8.54 -25.17 12.93
CA GLN A 23 9.30 -23.99 13.36
C GLN A 23 9.34 -22.90 12.28
N ARG A 24 9.41 -23.29 11.00
CA ARG A 24 9.41 -22.33 9.89
C ARG A 24 8.06 -21.64 9.76
N LEU A 25 6.97 -22.40 9.90
CA LEU A 25 5.63 -21.82 9.87
C LEU A 25 5.39 -20.90 11.06
N ASP A 26 5.80 -21.30 12.28
CA ASP A 26 5.66 -20.46 13.47
C ASP A 26 6.52 -19.19 13.40
N GLN A 27 7.70 -19.23 12.77
CA GLN A 27 8.49 -18.02 12.49
C GLN A 27 7.69 -17.01 11.66
N TYR A 28 7.09 -17.43 10.55
CA TYR A 28 6.31 -16.51 9.70
C TYR A 28 4.99 -16.09 10.34
N ARG A 29 4.35 -16.94 11.15
CA ARG A 29 3.20 -16.55 11.97
C ARG A 29 3.55 -15.43 12.94
N ALA A 30 4.71 -15.51 13.58
CA ALA A 30 5.17 -14.48 14.50
C ALA A 30 5.46 -13.16 13.76
N ILE A 31 6.07 -13.20 12.57
CA ILE A 31 6.26 -12.01 11.70
C ILE A 31 4.91 -11.39 11.34
N ALA A 32 3.95 -12.19 10.86
CA ALA A 32 2.64 -11.70 10.47
C ALA A 32 1.88 -11.08 11.66
N ALA A 33 1.96 -11.68 12.85
CA ALA A 33 1.37 -11.12 14.07
C ALA A 33 2.04 -9.80 14.49
N ALA A 34 3.37 -9.71 14.37
CA ALA A 34 4.13 -8.52 14.72
C ALA A 34 3.77 -7.30 13.84
N ALA A 35 3.25 -7.52 12.63
CA ALA A 35 2.84 -6.43 11.74
C ALA A 35 1.70 -5.56 12.31
N LEU A 36 0.91 -6.06 13.27
CA LEU A 36 -0.14 -5.29 13.95
C LEU A 36 0.32 -4.67 15.28
N VAL A 37 1.53 -4.98 15.75
CA VAL A 37 2.04 -4.46 17.03
C VAL A 37 2.34 -2.96 16.89
N ASP A 38 1.84 -2.18 17.85
CA ASP A 38 1.97 -0.72 17.90
C ASP A 38 1.44 0.01 16.66
N VAL A 39 0.52 -0.60 15.90
CA VAL A 39 -0.14 0.03 14.74
C VAL A 39 -1.58 0.41 15.10
N PRO A 40 -1.93 1.72 15.13
CA PRO A 40 -3.31 2.15 15.36
C PRO A 40 -4.22 1.70 14.21
N TRP A 41 -5.51 1.52 14.51
CA TRP A 41 -6.48 0.95 13.57
C TRP A 41 -6.58 1.75 12.27
N GLU A 42 -6.51 3.08 12.37
CA GLU A 42 -6.57 4.00 11.25
C GLU A 42 -5.49 3.70 10.21
N GLN A 43 -4.29 3.34 10.67
CA GLN A 43 -3.17 2.95 9.80
C GLN A 43 -3.29 1.49 9.35
N ALA A 44 -3.66 0.58 10.27
CA ALA A 44 -3.76 -0.85 9.96
C ALA A 44 -4.83 -1.16 8.89
N SER A 45 -5.88 -0.35 8.84
CA SER A 45 -7.00 -0.48 7.89
C SER A 45 -6.87 0.36 6.63
N GLN A 46 -5.79 1.15 6.49
CA GLN A 46 -5.58 2.02 5.34
C GLN A 46 -5.03 1.26 4.13
N ARG A 47 -5.49 1.63 2.94
CA ARG A 47 -4.86 1.25 1.66
C ARG A 47 -3.66 2.17 1.43
N LEU A 48 -2.47 1.67 1.72
CA LEU A 48 -1.24 2.48 1.69
C LEU A 48 -0.58 2.52 0.30
N LEU A 49 -0.79 1.48 -0.50
CA LEU A 49 -0.20 1.35 -1.83
C LEU A 49 -1.28 1.53 -2.92
N PRO A 50 -1.07 2.40 -3.92
CA PRO A 50 -2.09 2.67 -4.94
C PRO A 50 -2.35 1.50 -5.90
N ALA A 51 -1.44 0.52 -5.95
CA ALA A 51 -1.53 -0.63 -6.86
C ALA A 51 -2.34 -1.81 -6.29
N THR A 52 -2.78 -1.75 -5.04
CA THR A 52 -3.45 -2.86 -4.36
C THR A 52 -4.47 -2.37 -3.33
N ASP A 53 -5.53 -3.16 -3.12
CA ASP A 53 -6.53 -2.91 -2.08
C ASP A 53 -6.17 -3.55 -0.73
N MET A 54 -4.99 -4.16 -0.63
CA MET A 54 -4.49 -4.78 0.60
C MET A 54 -4.26 -3.75 1.71
N THR A 55 -4.56 -4.19 2.94
CA THR A 55 -4.29 -3.46 4.18
C THR A 55 -3.57 -4.38 5.15
N ILE A 56 -2.84 -3.82 6.12
CA ILE A 56 -2.11 -4.63 7.13
C ILE A 56 -3.10 -5.54 7.87
N ALA A 57 -4.21 -4.97 8.35
CA ALA A 57 -5.27 -5.71 9.03
C ALA A 57 -5.94 -6.75 8.13
N GLY A 58 -6.21 -6.41 6.86
CA GLY A 58 -6.85 -7.31 5.90
C GLY A 58 -5.99 -8.54 5.60
N ILE A 59 -4.67 -8.37 5.48
CA ILE A 59 -3.75 -9.49 5.27
C ILE A 59 -3.72 -10.42 6.49
N VAL A 60 -3.60 -9.89 7.70
CA VAL A 60 -3.57 -10.75 8.91
C VAL A 60 -4.90 -11.47 9.12
N ARG A 61 -6.03 -10.80 8.82
CA ARG A 61 -7.36 -11.41 8.80
C ARG A 61 -7.45 -12.55 7.80
N HIS A 62 -6.93 -12.36 6.59
CA HIS A 62 -6.86 -13.40 5.57
C HIS A 62 -6.02 -14.59 6.04
N LEU A 63 -4.85 -14.36 6.64
CA LEU A 63 -4.02 -15.44 7.16
C LEU A 63 -4.74 -16.25 8.25
N ALA A 64 -5.57 -15.61 9.10
CA ALA A 64 -6.42 -16.33 10.05
C ALA A 64 -7.45 -17.23 9.36
N TRP A 65 -8.02 -16.78 8.26
CA TRP A 65 -8.92 -17.59 7.42
C TRP A 65 -8.19 -18.75 6.75
N VAL A 66 -6.99 -18.52 6.20
CA VAL A 66 -6.17 -19.55 5.54
C VAL A 66 -5.84 -20.68 6.51
N GLU A 67 -5.45 -20.35 7.75
CA GLU A 67 -5.21 -21.30 8.84
C GLU A 67 -6.43 -22.20 9.08
N ASP A 68 -7.58 -21.60 9.38
CA ASP A 68 -8.82 -22.34 9.65
C ASP A 68 -9.27 -23.16 8.43
N ARG A 69 -9.13 -22.62 7.22
CA ARG A 69 -9.54 -23.29 5.98
C ARG A 69 -8.75 -24.56 5.77
N TRP A 70 -7.43 -24.51 5.91
CA TRP A 70 -6.58 -25.67 5.64
C TRP A 70 -6.59 -26.68 6.77
N PHE A 71 -6.51 -26.26 8.02
CA PHE A 71 -6.43 -27.20 9.14
C PHE A 71 -7.80 -27.68 9.62
N GLN A 72 -8.79 -26.79 9.77
CA GLN A 72 -10.15 -27.22 10.17
C GLN A 72 -10.93 -27.73 8.96
N GLY A 73 -11.02 -26.93 7.90
CA GLY A 73 -11.85 -27.24 6.74
C GLY A 73 -11.32 -28.39 5.89
N ARG A 74 -10.04 -28.37 5.49
CA ARG A 74 -9.48 -29.36 4.55
C ARG A 74 -8.93 -30.59 5.25
N LEU A 75 -7.99 -30.41 6.19
CA LEU A 75 -7.31 -31.51 6.87
C LEU A 75 -8.30 -32.34 7.69
N LEU A 76 -9.08 -31.69 8.57
CA LEU A 76 -10.00 -32.39 9.48
C LEU A 76 -11.43 -32.56 8.91
N GLY A 77 -11.83 -31.78 7.90
CA GLY A 77 -13.20 -31.82 7.38
C GLY A 77 -14.24 -31.21 8.32
N ASN A 78 -13.81 -30.39 9.27
CA ASN A 78 -14.69 -29.70 10.22
C ASN A 78 -15.40 -28.52 9.55
N LYS A 79 -16.55 -28.13 10.13
CA LYS A 79 -17.12 -26.80 9.84
C LYS A 79 -16.09 -25.74 10.24
N MET A 80 -15.87 -24.74 9.37
CA MET A 80 -14.96 -23.65 9.69
C MET A 80 -15.45 -22.87 10.92
N PRO A 81 -14.55 -22.40 11.80
CA PRO A 81 -14.89 -21.56 12.96
C PRO A 81 -15.45 -20.20 12.54
N SER A 82 -16.18 -19.55 13.45
CA SER A 82 -16.57 -18.15 13.28
C SER A 82 -15.34 -17.25 13.17
N PRO A 83 -15.33 -16.22 12.29
CA PRO A 83 -16.44 -15.70 11.48
C PRO A 83 -16.62 -16.37 10.10
N TRP A 84 -15.91 -17.46 9.84
CA TRP A 84 -15.90 -18.15 8.54
C TRP A 84 -17.00 -19.20 8.39
N ASP A 85 -17.91 -19.29 9.35
CA ASP A 85 -18.93 -20.32 9.43
C ASP A 85 -20.23 -19.95 8.68
N ALA A 86 -20.20 -18.80 7.97
CA ALA A 86 -21.27 -18.25 7.15
C ALA A 86 -21.11 -18.61 5.66
N ALA A 87 -22.21 -18.56 4.91
CA ALA A 87 -22.20 -18.81 3.46
C ALA A 87 -21.27 -17.82 2.72
N GLY A 88 -20.55 -18.32 1.70
CA GLY A 88 -19.59 -17.54 0.92
C GLY A 88 -18.29 -17.21 1.67
N ALA A 89 -18.03 -17.81 2.82
CA ALA A 89 -16.75 -17.65 3.53
C ALA A 89 -15.60 -18.43 2.86
N ASP A 90 -15.87 -19.30 1.89
CA ASP A 90 -14.83 -19.98 1.10
C ASP A 90 -14.16 -19.08 0.04
N ASP A 91 -14.64 -17.85 -0.12
CA ASP A 91 -14.08 -16.83 -1.03
C ASP A 91 -12.81 -16.19 -0.43
N PRO A 92 -11.62 -16.39 -1.04
CA PRO A 92 -10.39 -15.78 -0.57
C PRO A 92 -10.44 -14.25 -0.53
N ASP A 93 -11.08 -13.60 -1.51
CA ASP A 93 -11.12 -12.14 -1.60
C ASP A 93 -11.92 -11.56 -0.44
N ARG A 94 -13.01 -12.23 -0.07
CA ARG A 94 -13.84 -11.84 1.07
C ARG A 94 -13.09 -11.89 2.40
N SER A 95 -12.13 -12.79 2.55
CA SER A 95 -11.37 -12.93 3.80
C SER A 95 -10.45 -11.73 4.08
N MET A 96 -10.07 -10.96 3.05
CA MET A 96 -9.30 -9.71 3.21
C MET A 96 -10.18 -8.49 3.50
N HIS A 97 -11.49 -8.57 3.30
CA HIS A 97 -12.40 -7.46 3.53
C HIS A 97 -12.63 -7.21 5.03
N LEU A 98 -12.28 -6.00 5.46
CA LEU A 98 -12.56 -5.51 6.80
C LEU A 98 -14.05 -5.16 6.94
N THR A 99 -14.58 -5.37 8.14
CA THR A 99 -15.95 -5.08 8.52
C THR A 99 -15.98 -3.92 9.53
N PRO A 100 -17.12 -3.19 9.67
CA PRO A 100 -17.20 -2.04 10.57
C PRO A 100 -16.90 -2.34 12.06
N GLY A 101 -16.96 -3.61 12.48
CA GLY A 101 -16.66 -4.03 13.85
C GLY A 101 -15.24 -4.56 14.07
N ASP A 102 -14.42 -4.64 13.01
CA ASP A 102 -13.05 -5.12 13.13
C ASP A 102 -12.16 -4.10 13.86
N THR A 103 -11.19 -4.61 14.60
CA THR A 103 -10.17 -3.82 15.32
C THR A 103 -8.81 -4.54 15.20
N SER A 104 -7.70 -3.81 15.36
CA SER A 104 -6.36 -4.43 15.33
C SER A 104 -6.23 -5.55 16.37
N ALA A 105 -6.72 -5.31 17.60
CA ALA A 105 -6.70 -6.31 18.68
C ALA A 105 -7.59 -7.51 18.37
N GLY A 106 -8.79 -7.28 17.81
CA GLY A 106 -9.71 -8.36 17.42
C GLY A 106 -9.13 -9.24 16.32
N ILE A 107 -8.49 -8.65 15.30
CA ILE A 107 -7.85 -9.40 14.22
C ILE A 107 -6.61 -10.15 14.72
N ALA A 108 -5.79 -9.54 15.57
CA ALA A 108 -4.65 -10.21 16.18
C ALA A 108 -5.10 -11.43 17.01
N ALA A 109 -6.17 -11.29 17.81
CA ALA A 109 -6.75 -12.39 18.56
C ALA A 109 -7.33 -13.48 17.65
N LEU A 110 -8.05 -13.10 16.59
CA LEU A 110 -8.57 -14.02 15.59
C LEU A 110 -7.46 -14.86 14.95
N TYR A 111 -6.35 -14.22 14.57
CA TYR A 111 -5.21 -14.90 13.99
C TYR A 111 -4.49 -15.82 14.98
N ALA A 112 -4.28 -15.37 16.22
CA ALA A 112 -3.68 -16.18 17.27
C ALA A 112 -4.50 -17.46 17.54
N SER A 113 -5.83 -17.32 17.68
CA SER A 113 -6.71 -18.48 17.90
C SER A 113 -6.76 -19.43 16.70
N ALA A 114 -6.68 -18.92 15.46
CA ALA A 114 -6.58 -19.76 14.28
C ALA A 114 -5.27 -20.57 14.28
N CYS A 115 -4.14 -19.94 14.61
CA CYS A 115 -2.85 -20.62 14.73
C CYS A 115 -2.86 -21.71 15.82
N GLU A 116 -3.51 -21.47 16.96
CA GLU A 116 -3.67 -22.47 18.02
C GLU A 116 -4.49 -23.67 17.56
N ARG A 117 -5.60 -23.44 16.85
CA ARG A 117 -6.41 -24.52 16.26
C ARG A 117 -5.61 -25.31 15.22
N SER A 118 -4.78 -24.65 14.42
CA SER A 118 -3.89 -25.30 13.46
C SER A 118 -2.86 -26.18 14.14
N ARG A 119 -2.19 -25.70 15.20
CA ARG A 119 -1.27 -26.51 16.01
C ARG A 119 -1.95 -27.74 16.59
N SER A 120 -3.12 -27.55 17.21
CA SER A 120 -3.91 -28.67 17.74
C SER A 120 -4.34 -29.67 16.66
N ALA A 121 -4.65 -29.21 15.44
CA ALA A 121 -4.96 -30.11 14.32
C ALA A 121 -3.74 -30.93 13.89
N VAL A 122 -2.55 -30.32 13.86
CA VAL A 122 -1.29 -31.03 13.55
C VAL A 122 -0.96 -32.05 14.62
N ASP A 123 -1.10 -31.73 15.91
CA ASP A 123 -0.77 -32.63 17.01
C ASP A 123 -1.61 -33.92 17.01
N ARG A 124 -2.81 -33.86 16.41
CA ARG A 124 -3.72 -35.01 16.24
C ARG A 124 -3.36 -35.92 15.06
N CYS A 125 -2.37 -35.55 14.26
CA CYS A 125 -1.94 -36.34 13.11
C CYS A 125 -0.73 -37.21 13.47
N ASP A 126 -0.82 -38.51 13.17
CA ASP A 126 0.26 -39.47 13.49
C ASP A 126 1.51 -39.24 12.63
N SER A 127 1.35 -38.71 11.41
CA SER A 127 2.47 -38.46 10.50
C SER A 127 2.19 -37.31 9.52
N LEU A 128 3.26 -36.80 8.92
CA LEU A 128 3.20 -35.87 7.78
C LEU A 128 2.49 -36.47 6.55
N GLY A 129 2.34 -37.79 6.49
CA GLY A 129 1.59 -38.51 5.44
C GLY A 129 0.08 -38.50 5.63
N GLN A 130 -0.44 -37.99 6.76
CA GLN A 130 -1.88 -37.94 7.03
C GLN A 130 -2.62 -37.26 5.87
N ILE A 131 -3.57 -37.99 5.28
CA ILE A 131 -4.39 -37.50 4.18
C ILE A 131 -5.48 -36.57 4.73
N ALA A 132 -5.64 -35.41 4.10
CA ALA A 132 -6.72 -34.48 4.38
C ALA A 132 -8.08 -35.11 4.05
N VAL A 133 -9.06 -34.92 4.93
CA VAL A 133 -10.42 -35.47 4.76
C VAL A 133 -11.09 -34.93 3.51
N VAL A 134 -10.88 -33.66 3.18
CA VAL A 134 -11.52 -33.01 2.03
C VAL A 134 -10.52 -32.86 0.88
N PRO A 135 -10.83 -33.37 -0.33
CA PRO A 135 -9.97 -33.19 -1.50
C PRO A 135 -9.87 -31.71 -1.91
N SER A 136 -8.80 -31.38 -2.61
CA SER A 136 -8.47 -30.01 -3.01
C SER A 136 -8.29 -29.88 -4.53
N PHE A 137 -8.49 -28.67 -5.05
CA PHE A 137 -8.27 -28.27 -6.44
C PHE A 137 -9.01 -29.06 -7.52
N GLY A 138 -10.01 -29.87 -7.16
CA GLY A 138 -10.64 -30.82 -8.09
C GLY A 138 -9.67 -31.89 -8.63
N ARG A 139 -8.51 -32.06 -7.99
CA ARG A 139 -7.43 -32.96 -8.45
C ARG A 139 -7.20 -34.16 -7.54
N GLY A 140 -7.65 -34.11 -6.28
CA GLY A 140 -7.54 -35.22 -5.34
C GLY A 140 -7.16 -34.78 -3.92
N PRO A 141 -6.86 -35.75 -3.04
CA PRO A 141 -6.43 -35.46 -1.68
C PRO A 141 -5.02 -34.87 -1.65
N VAL A 142 -4.78 -34.00 -0.66
CA VAL A 142 -3.44 -33.56 -0.24
C VAL A 142 -3.13 -34.15 1.13
N ASN A 143 -1.85 -34.25 1.50
CA ASN A 143 -1.45 -34.69 2.83
C ASN A 143 -0.97 -33.52 3.71
N LEU A 144 -0.78 -33.78 5.00
CA LEU A 144 -0.32 -32.79 5.97
C LEU A 144 1.00 -32.13 5.55
N ARG A 145 1.97 -32.89 5.00
CA ARG A 145 3.22 -32.33 4.47
C ARG A 145 2.97 -31.23 3.45
N TRP A 146 2.11 -31.51 2.48
CA TRP A 146 1.77 -30.56 1.43
C TRP A 146 1.09 -29.31 2.02
N ILE A 147 0.17 -29.50 2.98
CA ILE A 147 -0.51 -28.39 3.66
C ILE A 147 0.50 -27.50 4.39
N LEU A 148 1.44 -28.08 5.15
CA LEU A 148 2.44 -27.29 5.87
C LEU A 148 3.33 -26.47 4.94
N VAL A 149 3.80 -27.06 3.83
CA VAL A 149 4.57 -26.32 2.81
C VAL A 149 3.74 -25.19 2.21
N HIS A 150 2.48 -25.45 1.86
CA HIS A 150 1.60 -24.42 1.34
C HIS A 150 1.36 -23.28 2.34
N MET A 151 1.17 -23.59 3.62
CA MET A 151 0.99 -22.59 4.68
C MET A 151 2.25 -21.73 4.90
N ILE A 152 3.44 -22.33 4.80
CA ILE A 152 4.71 -21.60 4.84
C ILE A 152 4.78 -20.61 3.67
N ASP A 153 4.53 -21.09 2.45
CA ASP A 153 4.56 -20.26 1.24
C ASP A 153 3.58 -19.08 1.32
N GLU A 154 2.33 -19.36 1.72
CA GLU A 154 1.27 -18.36 1.80
C GLU A 154 1.60 -17.29 2.86
N THR A 155 2.02 -17.72 4.04
CA THR A 155 2.36 -16.81 5.14
C THR A 155 3.61 -16.00 4.81
N ALA A 156 4.63 -16.61 4.19
CA ALA A 156 5.85 -15.93 3.80
C ALA A 156 5.62 -14.87 2.70
N ARG A 157 4.79 -15.16 1.69
CA ARG A 157 4.42 -14.16 0.67
C ARG A 157 3.72 -12.97 1.30
N HIS A 158 2.77 -13.21 2.20
CA HIS A 158 2.06 -12.15 2.89
C HIS A 158 2.92 -11.40 3.90
N ALA A 159 3.89 -12.06 4.55
CA ALA A 159 4.88 -11.38 5.38
C ALA A 159 5.66 -10.32 4.55
N GLY A 160 6.10 -10.65 3.33
CA GLY A 160 6.74 -9.67 2.45
C GLY A 160 5.82 -8.50 2.06
N HIS A 161 4.52 -8.73 1.86
CA HIS A 161 3.56 -7.64 1.66
C HIS A 161 3.39 -6.78 2.92
N LEU A 162 3.37 -7.39 4.10
CA LEU A 162 3.27 -6.68 5.38
C LEU A 162 4.48 -5.80 5.63
N ASP A 163 5.69 -6.25 5.28
CA ASP A 163 6.92 -5.45 5.38
C ASP A 163 6.80 -4.16 4.56
N LEU A 164 6.40 -4.26 3.28
CA LEU A 164 6.23 -3.08 2.41
C LEU A 164 5.16 -2.11 2.93
N LEU A 165 4.05 -2.63 3.45
CA LEU A 165 2.98 -1.80 4.02
C LEU A 165 3.43 -1.13 5.33
N ARG A 166 4.21 -1.84 6.15
CA ARG A 166 4.82 -1.29 7.37
C ARG A 166 5.83 -0.18 7.06
N ASP A 167 6.65 -0.36 6.03
CA ASP A 167 7.59 0.66 5.57
C ASP A 167 6.87 1.95 5.13
N CYS A 168 5.65 1.84 4.59
CA CYS A 168 4.83 3.01 4.25
C CYS A 168 4.32 3.80 5.47
N LEU A 169 4.27 3.19 6.66
CA LEU A 169 3.85 3.87 7.89
C LEU A 169 4.98 4.70 8.49
N THR A 170 6.22 4.27 8.28
CA THR A 170 7.39 5.08 8.60
C THR A 170 7.59 6.09 7.47
N PRO A 171 7.63 7.40 7.76
CA PRO A 171 8.11 8.34 6.76
C PRO A 171 9.48 7.85 6.30
N HIS A 172 9.62 7.54 5.01
CA HIS A 172 10.94 7.60 4.42
C HIS A 172 11.33 9.06 4.50
N ASP A 173 12.17 9.41 5.48
CA ASP A 173 13.06 10.56 5.38
C ASP A 173 13.90 10.28 4.13
N ALA A 174 13.36 10.62 2.96
CA ALA A 174 14.11 10.63 1.73
C ALA A 174 15.22 11.64 1.99
N PRO A 175 16.47 11.19 2.15
CA PRO A 175 17.53 12.10 2.55
C PRO A 175 17.61 13.18 1.50
N ASP A 176 17.43 14.44 1.93
CA ASP A 176 17.89 15.62 1.22
C ASP A 176 17.42 15.71 -0.25
N ARG A 177 16.22 15.18 -0.59
CA ARG A 177 15.68 15.42 -1.94
C ARG A 177 15.28 16.90 -2.01
N PRO A 178 15.70 17.65 -3.04
CA PRO A 178 15.34 19.05 -3.11
C PRO A 178 13.83 19.25 -3.24
N GLU A 179 13.34 20.40 -2.78
CA GLU A 179 11.93 20.79 -2.91
C GLU A 179 11.50 20.77 -4.38
N ILE A 180 10.36 20.14 -4.68
CA ILE A 180 9.74 20.16 -6.01
C ILE A 180 8.70 21.27 -6.03
N VAL A 181 8.89 22.28 -6.88
CA VAL A 181 7.98 23.43 -7.00
C VAL A 181 7.34 23.45 -8.38
N CYS A 182 6.01 23.36 -8.42
CA CYS A 182 5.25 23.59 -9.66
C CYS A 182 4.97 25.08 -9.83
N ILE A 183 5.36 25.64 -10.97
CA ILE A 183 5.07 27.04 -11.29
C ILE A 183 3.77 27.11 -12.10
N CYS A 184 2.79 27.83 -11.57
CA CYS A 184 1.54 28.14 -12.26
C CYS A 184 1.53 29.63 -12.63
N GLY A 185 0.92 29.99 -13.77
CA GLY A 185 0.80 31.40 -14.17
C GLY A 185 0.41 31.56 -15.63
N SER A 186 0.18 32.80 -16.04
CA SER A 186 -0.23 33.10 -17.42
C SER A 186 0.95 33.11 -18.36
N ALA A 187 0.81 32.50 -19.55
CA ALA A 187 1.78 32.62 -20.63
C ALA A 187 2.04 34.07 -21.08
N ARG A 188 1.17 35.02 -20.69
CA ARG A 188 1.38 36.47 -20.85
C ARG A 188 2.60 37.00 -20.08
N PHE A 189 2.98 36.33 -19.00
CA PHE A 189 4.09 36.67 -18.11
C PHE A 189 5.22 35.65 -18.20
N VAL A 190 5.55 35.23 -19.43
CA VAL A 190 6.56 34.20 -19.69
C VAL A 190 7.96 34.61 -19.20
N ASP A 191 8.28 35.90 -19.19
CA ASP A 191 9.57 36.40 -18.72
C ASP A 191 9.67 36.30 -17.19
N GLU A 192 8.58 36.60 -16.48
CA GLU A 192 8.45 36.45 -15.03
C GLU A 192 8.42 34.97 -14.62
N LEU A 193 7.71 34.13 -15.36
CA LEU A 193 7.71 32.67 -15.18
C LEU A 193 9.12 32.09 -15.35
N SER A 194 9.85 32.56 -16.37
CA SER A 194 11.24 32.14 -16.62
C SER A 194 12.19 32.60 -15.52
N THR A 195 11.97 33.81 -14.98
CA THR A 195 12.73 34.34 -13.85
C THR A 195 12.50 33.52 -12.58
N ALA A 196 11.24 33.26 -12.23
CA ALA A 196 10.90 32.43 -11.08
C ALA A 196 11.49 31.01 -11.20
N ASN A 197 11.45 30.42 -12.39
CA ASN A 197 12.07 29.11 -12.66
C ASN A 197 13.58 29.13 -12.39
N ARG A 198 14.29 30.12 -12.94
CA ARG A 198 15.73 30.27 -12.73
C ARG A 198 16.08 30.47 -11.25
N ASP A 199 15.35 31.35 -10.57
CA ASP A 199 15.63 31.71 -9.18
C ASP A 199 15.39 30.51 -8.24
N LEU A 200 14.31 29.76 -8.44
CA LEU A 200 14.05 28.51 -7.72
C LEU A 200 15.09 27.44 -8.01
N THR A 201 15.48 27.29 -9.28
CA THR A 201 16.53 26.33 -9.68
C THR A 201 17.86 26.65 -9.00
N PHE A 202 18.25 27.93 -8.95
CA PHE A 202 19.47 28.36 -8.25
C PHE A 202 19.39 28.24 -6.73
N ALA A 203 18.18 28.27 -6.16
CA ALA A 203 17.93 27.93 -4.76
C ALA A 203 17.97 26.41 -4.48
N GLY A 204 18.21 25.59 -5.51
CA GLY A 204 18.34 24.14 -5.41
C GLY A 204 17.04 23.36 -5.63
N ALA A 205 15.91 24.03 -5.91
CA ALA A 205 14.64 23.35 -6.13
C ALA A 205 14.56 22.64 -7.48
N ILE A 206 13.81 21.54 -7.53
CA ILE A 206 13.37 20.91 -8.78
C ILE A 206 12.14 21.67 -9.26
N VAL A 207 12.22 22.30 -10.43
CA VAL A 207 11.14 23.15 -10.94
C VAL A 207 10.32 22.45 -12.01
N LEU A 208 9.01 22.34 -11.80
CA LEU A 208 8.04 21.89 -12.78
C LEU A 208 7.34 23.10 -13.42
N ALA A 209 8.00 23.70 -14.40
CA ALA A 209 7.44 24.83 -15.14
C ALA A 209 6.52 24.38 -16.31
N PRO A 210 5.61 25.23 -16.81
CA PRO A 210 4.94 25.00 -18.08
C PRO A 210 6.01 24.88 -19.19
N GLY A 211 5.95 23.84 -20.02
CA GLY A 211 7.02 23.53 -20.98
C GLY A 211 6.82 24.13 -22.37
N VAL A 212 5.62 24.61 -22.67
CA VAL A 212 5.25 25.19 -23.96
C VAL A 212 4.57 26.52 -23.70
N PHE A 213 5.25 27.61 -24.05
CA PHE A 213 4.71 28.96 -23.99
C PHE A 213 4.44 29.44 -25.41
N VAL A 214 3.21 29.87 -25.69
CA VAL A 214 2.89 30.55 -26.94
C VAL A 214 2.84 32.04 -26.63
N ARG A 215 3.91 32.78 -26.96
CA ARG A 215 3.84 34.24 -26.98
C ARG A 215 2.94 34.65 -28.15
N THR A 216 2.18 35.72 -27.99
CA THR A 216 1.43 36.35 -29.09
C THR A 216 2.33 36.75 -30.26
N LYS A 217 3.60 37.07 -30.03
CA LYS A 217 4.58 37.35 -31.09
C LYS A 217 5.15 36.09 -31.79
N ASP A 218 5.11 34.93 -31.12
CA ASP A 218 5.64 33.67 -31.66
C ASP A 218 4.56 32.81 -32.34
N GLN A 219 3.30 33.25 -32.31
CA GLN A 219 2.18 32.62 -33.02
C GLN A 219 2.43 32.56 -34.55
N GLU A 220 3.19 33.50 -35.10
CA GLU A 220 3.56 33.51 -36.51
C GLU A 220 4.70 32.52 -36.84
N ALA A 221 5.56 32.17 -35.88
CA ALA A 221 6.75 31.33 -36.12
C ALA A 221 6.53 29.84 -35.78
N ASN A 222 5.70 29.52 -34.79
CA ASN A 222 5.49 28.15 -34.30
C ASN A 222 4.09 27.56 -34.60
N GLY A 223 3.22 28.33 -35.27
CA GLY A 223 1.83 27.96 -35.52
C GLY A 223 0.95 28.06 -34.26
N LEU A 224 -0.37 28.14 -34.47
CA LEU A 224 -1.35 28.16 -33.38
C LEU A 224 -1.51 26.74 -32.79
N LEU A 225 -1.51 26.63 -31.45
CA LEU A 225 -1.88 25.38 -30.78
C LEU A 225 -3.34 25.05 -31.09
N THR A 226 -3.61 23.77 -31.37
CA THR A 226 -4.98 23.25 -31.46
C THR A 226 -5.63 23.16 -30.09
N ASP A 227 -6.96 23.18 -30.04
CA ASP A 227 -7.72 23.00 -28.79
C ASP A 227 -7.36 21.69 -28.06
N GLN A 228 -7.10 20.62 -28.83
CA GLN A 228 -6.68 19.33 -28.29
C GLN A 228 -5.30 19.42 -27.60
N GLN A 229 -4.36 20.15 -28.18
CA GLN A 229 -3.04 20.37 -27.57
C GLN A 229 -3.16 21.24 -26.30
N MET A 230 -3.99 22.29 -26.32
CA MET A 230 -4.22 23.11 -25.12
C MET A 230 -4.84 22.29 -23.98
N SER A 231 -5.84 21.46 -24.30
CA SER A 231 -6.46 20.54 -23.34
C SER A 231 -5.43 19.55 -22.75
N THR A 232 -4.61 18.95 -23.61
CA THR A 232 -3.54 18.02 -23.20
C THR A 232 -2.52 18.70 -22.28
N LEU A 233 -2.07 19.91 -22.63
CA LEU A 233 -1.14 20.69 -21.80
C LEU A 233 -1.75 21.06 -20.44
N GLY A 234 -3.03 21.45 -20.42
CA GLY A 234 -3.76 21.73 -19.19
C GLY A 234 -3.84 20.49 -18.27
N ALA A 235 -4.18 19.33 -18.82
CA ALA A 235 -4.22 18.08 -18.05
C ALA A 235 -2.84 17.67 -17.52
N LEU A 236 -1.78 17.81 -18.33
CA LEU A 236 -0.40 17.55 -17.89
C LEU A 236 0.04 18.51 -16.78
N HIS A 237 -0.42 19.75 -16.80
CA HIS A 237 -0.07 20.71 -15.76
C HIS A 237 -0.67 20.33 -14.40
N LEU A 238 -1.89 19.79 -14.37
CA LEU A 238 -2.46 19.25 -13.11
C LEU A 238 -1.64 18.07 -12.56
N ARG A 239 -1.08 17.22 -13.43
CA ARG A 239 -0.17 16.14 -13.01
C ARG A 239 1.17 16.65 -12.50
N LYS A 240 1.64 17.81 -12.95
CA LYS A 240 2.81 18.47 -12.35
C LYS A 240 2.51 18.95 -10.93
N ILE A 241 1.30 19.43 -10.68
CA ILE A 241 0.85 19.81 -9.33
C ILE A 241 0.83 18.58 -8.40
N ASP A 242 0.34 17.42 -8.88
CA ASP A 242 0.35 16.18 -8.11
C ASP A 242 1.76 15.80 -7.62
N LEU A 243 2.78 15.98 -8.47
CA LEU A 243 4.18 15.65 -8.20
C LEU A 243 4.92 16.68 -7.34
N ALA A 244 4.43 17.91 -7.24
CA ALA A 244 5.14 18.98 -6.54
C ALA A 244 4.87 18.98 -5.03
N ASP A 245 5.84 19.44 -4.25
CA ASP A 245 5.68 19.67 -2.81
C ASP A 245 4.82 20.91 -2.55
N ARG A 246 4.92 21.93 -3.42
CA ARG A 246 4.06 23.12 -3.41
C ARG A 246 3.90 23.76 -4.78
N VAL A 247 2.96 24.70 -4.87
CA VAL A 247 2.72 25.54 -6.05
C VAL A 247 3.19 26.97 -5.78
N LEU A 248 3.91 27.54 -6.74
CA LEU A 248 4.17 28.98 -6.83
C LEU A 248 3.37 29.56 -7.99
N VAL A 249 2.48 30.50 -7.69
CA VAL A 249 1.70 31.24 -8.67
C VAL A 249 2.45 32.52 -9.03
N VAL A 250 2.84 32.65 -10.28
CA VAL A 250 3.44 33.86 -10.83
C VAL A 250 2.32 34.76 -11.37
N ASN A 251 2.05 35.83 -10.63
CA ASN A 251 0.90 36.72 -10.83
C ASN A 251 1.27 38.21 -10.79
N PRO A 252 2.11 38.72 -11.72
CA PRO A 252 2.49 40.13 -11.74
C PRO A 252 1.27 41.07 -11.68
N GLY A 253 1.27 41.99 -10.72
CA GLY A 253 0.17 42.93 -10.48
C GLY A 253 -1.13 42.26 -10.03
N GLY A 254 -1.05 41.06 -9.44
CA GLY A 254 -2.21 40.30 -8.95
C GLY A 254 -3.02 39.60 -10.05
N TYR A 255 -2.56 39.55 -11.30
CA TYR A 255 -3.33 38.93 -12.39
C TYR A 255 -3.44 37.41 -12.24
N ILE A 256 -4.67 36.89 -12.28
CA ILE A 256 -4.96 35.45 -12.32
C ILE A 256 -5.94 35.15 -13.46
N GLY A 257 -5.46 34.44 -14.48
CA GLY A 257 -6.26 33.97 -15.61
C GLY A 257 -7.06 32.70 -15.29
N GLU A 258 -7.95 32.30 -16.19
CA GLU A 258 -8.85 31.16 -15.96
C GLU A 258 -8.12 29.81 -15.81
N SER A 259 -7.10 29.54 -16.63
CA SER A 259 -6.28 28.31 -16.47
C SER A 259 -5.60 28.29 -15.11
N THR A 260 -4.95 29.39 -14.72
CA THR A 260 -4.27 29.51 -13.43
C THR A 260 -5.24 29.40 -12.25
N ARG A 261 -6.45 29.95 -12.37
CA ARG A 261 -7.51 29.79 -11.35
C ARG A 261 -7.90 28.31 -11.18
N ARG A 262 -8.07 27.58 -12.29
CA ARG A 262 -8.36 26.14 -12.25
C ARG A 262 -7.22 25.35 -11.59
N GLU A 263 -5.98 25.72 -11.87
CA GLU A 263 -4.78 25.12 -11.26
C GLU A 263 -4.71 25.37 -9.75
N ILE A 264 -4.99 26.59 -9.29
CA ILE A 264 -5.07 26.94 -7.87
C ILE A 264 -6.17 26.14 -7.17
N THR A 265 -7.37 26.09 -7.75
CA THR A 265 -8.49 25.31 -7.21
C THR A 265 -8.12 23.83 -7.08
N TYR A 266 -7.44 23.27 -8.10
CA TYR A 266 -6.98 21.89 -8.07
C TYR A 266 -5.94 21.65 -6.97
N ALA A 267 -4.95 22.53 -6.85
CA ALA A 267 -3.92 22.45 -5.82
C ALA A 267 -4.51 22.46 -4.40
N HIS A 268 -5.49 23.34 -4.15
CA HIS A 268 -6.19 23.34 -2.86
C HIS A 268 -7.01 22.07 -2.63
N ALA A 269 -7.69 21.55 -3.65
CA ALA A 269 -8.46 20.32 -3.54
C ALA A 269 -7.58 19.08 -3.26
N THR A 270 -6.32 19.08 -3.71
CA THR A 270 -5.34 18.02 -3.44
C THR A 270 -4.43 18.29 -2.25
N GLY A 271 -4.71 19.36 -1.47
CA GLY A 271 -3.97 19.69 -0.25
C GLY A 271 -2.55 20.24 -0.47
N LYS A 272 -2.23 20.69 -1.70
CA LYS A 272 -0.91 21.28 -2.02
C LYS A 272 -0.84 22.73 -1.49
N PRO A 273 0.22 23.11 -0.76
CA PRO A 273 0.45 24.50 -0.39
C PRO A 273 0.59 25.39 -1.63
N VAL A 274 -0.02 26.57 -1.59
CA VAL A 274 0.01 27.56 -2.69
C VAL A 274 0.60 28.86 -2.17
N SER A 275 1.54 29.42 -2.94
CA SER A 275 2.20 30.71 -2.68
C SER A 275 2.12 31.59 -3.93
N PHE A 276 2.23 32.90 -3.78
CA PHE A 276 2.08 33.88 -4.86
C PHE A 276 3.32 34.78 -4.93
N THR A 277 3.73 35.19 -6.13
CA THR A 277 4.80 36.19 -6.27
C THR A 277 4.35 37.57 -5.82
N ASP A 278 3.09 37.93 -6.11
CA ASP A 278 2.45 39.13 -5.60
C ASP A 278 1.27 38.72 -4.71
N PRO A 279 1.30 39.03 -3.38
CA PRO A 279 0.29 38.55 -2.44
C PRO A 279 -1.12 39.13 -2.65
N GLY A 280 -1.26 40.18 -3.46
CA GLY A 280 -2.53 40.89 -3.67
C GLY A 280 -2.87 41.86 -2.54
#